data_AF-A0A536EWZ0-F1
#
_entry.id   AF-A0A536EWZ0-F1
#
_cell.length_a   1.000
_cell.length_b   1.000
_cell.length_c   1.000
_cell.angle_alpha   90.00
_cell.angle_beta   90.00
_cell.angle_gamma   90.00
#
_symmetry.space_group_name_H-M   'P 1'
#
loop_
_entity.id
_entity.type
_entity.pdbx_description
1 polymer ?
#
loop_
_entity_poly.entity_id
_entity_poly.type
_entity_poly.pdbx_seq_one_letter_code
_entity_poly.pdbx_strand_id
1 'polypeptide(L)'
;MTHLAIHCGPVAGGFGCDMGDLPAPPAALTWVLYGIALAGLVFGLYALVTGRLLVKFGKLKEISTSRATRVVGLSLLLDSLAAFEIGRAWGLLGNHVEPPHWSELFVFALFIAAALLQWLAFRVDRHPSRVGT
;
A
#
# COMPACT_ATOMS: atom_id res chain seq x y z
N MET A 1 -27.80 8.37 -18.72
CA MET A 1 -28.57 9.01 -17.64
C MET A 1 -29.09 7.89 -16.77
N THR A 2 -28.43 7.62 -15.65
CA THR A 2 -28.88 6.62 -14.67
C THR A 2 -29.91 7.30 -13.78
N HIS A 3 -31.18 6.88 -13.88
CA HIS A 3 -32.22 7.28 -12.95
C HIS A 3 -31.89 6.66 -11.58
N LEU A 4 -31.31 7.44 -10.67
CA LEU A 4 -31.23 7.09 -9.25
C LEU A 4 -32.66 7.14 -8.71
N ALA A 5 -33.32 5.99 -8.61
CA ALA A 5 -34.59 5.87 -7.91
C ALA A 5 -34.29 5.67 -6.43
N ILE A 6 -34.25 6.77 -5.67
CA ILE A 6 -34.15 6.71 -4.20
C ILE A 6 -35.55 6.32 -3.69
N HIS A 7 -35.70 5.08 -3.25
CA HIS A 7 -36.96 4.60 -2.66
C HIS A 7 -36.90 4.80 -1.15
N CYS A 8 -37.51 5.88 -0.66
CA CYS A 8 -37.68 6.11 0.77
C CYS A 8 -39.02 5.55 1.24
N GLY A 9 -38.99 4.71 2.27
CA GLY A 9 -40.18 4.07 2.81
C GLY A 9 -40.01 3.63 4.26
N PRO A 10 -41.12 3.23 4.92
CA PRO A 10 -41.06 2.74 6.29
C PRO A 10 -40.41 1.35 6.33
N VAL A 11 -39.32 1.21 7.08
CA VAL A 11 -38.61 -0.06 7.29
C VAL A 11 -38.53 -0.32 8.79
N ALA A 12 -39.17 -1.41 9.25
CA ALA A 12 -39.06 -1.95 10.60
C ALA A 12 -39.07 -0.91 11.76
N GLY A 13 -40.03 0.02 11.75
CA GLY A 13 -40.21 1.02 12.83
C GLY A 13 -39.48 2.35 12.63
N GLY A 14 -38.85 2.59 11.48
CA GLY A 14 -38.26 3.87 11.10
C GLY A 14 -38.50 4.24 9.63
N PHE A 15 -37.97 5.40 9.21
CA PHE A 15 -37.91 5.82 7.80
C PHE A 15 -36.50 5.53 7.26
N GLY A 16 -36.40 4.73 6.19
CA GLY A 16 -35.14 4.41 5.52
C GLY A 16 -35.22 4.76 4.04
N CYS A 17 -34.09 5.12 3.43
CA CYS A 17 -33.98 5.34 2.00
C CYS A 17 -33.08 4.27 1.39
N ASP A 18 -33.63 3.49 0.47
CA ASP A 18 -32.88 2.58 -0.38
C ASP A 18 -32.34 3.38 -1.57
N MET A 19 -31.01 3.52 -1.62
CA MET A 19 -30.30 4.28 -2.66
C MET A 19 -29.96 3.43 -3.89
N GLY A 20 -30.55 2.22 -4.02
CA GLY A 20 -30.26 1.31 -5.12
C GLY A 20 -28.79 0.87 -5.15
N ASP A 21 -28.42 0.08 -6.17
CA ASP A 21 -27.03 -0.30 -6.40
C ASP A 21 -26.23 0.93 -6.83
N LEU A 22 -25.68 1.66 -5.85
CA LEU A 22 -24.58 2.57 -6.11
C LEU A 22 -23.47 1.76 -6.80
N PRO A 23 -22.77 2.32 -7.79
CA PRO A 23 -21.63 1.67 -8.40
C PRO A 23 -20.54 1.51 -7.33
N ALA A 24 -20.55 0.36 -6.65
CA ALA A 24 -19.51 0.02 -5.70
C ALA A 24 -18.17 -0.01 -6.45
N PRO A 25 -17.08 0.50 -5.84
CA PRO A 25 -15.77 0.35 -6.43
C PRO A 25 -15.49 -1.12 -6.80
N PRO A 26 -14.83 -1.38 -7.94
CA PRO A 26 -14.66 -2.73 -8.45
C PRO A 26 -13.92 -3.59 -7.43
N ALA A 27 -14.57 -4.64 -6.91
CA ALA A 27 -14.00 -5.56 -5.92
C ALA A 27 -12.64 -6.15 -6.36
N ALA A 28 -12.41 -6.25 -7.67
CA ALA A 28 -11.15 -6.67 -8.25
C ALA A 28 -9.95 -5.81 -7.82
N LEU A 29 -10.14 -4.49 -7.61
CA LEU A 29 -9.05 -3.59 -7.23
C LEU A 29 -8.51 -3.91 -5.84
N THR A 30 -9.39 -4.20 -4.89
CA THR A 30 -9.00 -4.59 -3.52
C THR A 30 -8.16 -5.86 -3.53
N TRP A 31 -8.55 -6.87 -4.32
CA TRP A 31 -7.78 -8.11 -4.45
C TRP A 31 -6.41 -7.89 -5.11
N VAL A 32 -6.33 -7.01 -6.12
CA VAL A 32 -5.06 -6.64 -6.74
C VAL A 32 -4.14 -5.96 -5.72
N LEU A 33 -4.66 -5.02 -4.93
CA LEU A 33 -3.90 -4.32 -3.89
C LEU A 33 -3.39 -5.28 -2.81
N TYR A 34 -4.20 -6.24 -2.38
CA TYR A 34 -3.75 -7.29 -1.47
C TYR A 34 -2.68 -8.19 -2.09
N GLY A 35 -2.80 -8.51 -3.39
CA GLY A 35 -1.76 -9.23 -4.12
C GLY A 35 -0.43 -8.48 -4.14
N ILE A 36 -0.48 -7.16 -4.40
CA ILE A 36 0.70 -6.27 -4.37
C ILE A 36 1.29 -6.22 -2.96
N ALA A 37 0.46 -6.06 -1.93
CA ALA A 37 0.90 -6.03 -0.54
C ALA A 37 1.59 -7.34 -0.13
N LEU A 38 1.03 -8.49 -0.50
CA LEU A 38 1.62 -9.79 -0.22
C LEU A 38 2.97 -9.97 -0.94
N ALA A 39 3.02 -9.61 -2.23
CA ALA A 39 4.25 -9.69 -3.01
C ALA A 39 5.35 -8.79 -2.40
N GLY A 40 5.03 -7.53 -2.12
CA GLY A 40 5.95 -6.58 -1.50
C GLY A 40 6.43 -7.06 -0.13
N LEU A 41 5.56 -7.69 0.67
CA LEU A 41 5.91 -8.25 1.97
C LEU A 41 6.93 -9.39 1.84
N VAL A 42 6.69 -10.33 0.92
CA VAL A 42 7.61 -11.45 0.65
C VAL A 42 8.95 -10.94 0.14
N PHE A 43 8.97 -10.04 -0.84
CA PHE A 43 10.21 -9.49 -1.39
C PHE A 43 10.95 -8.61 -0.37
N GLY A 44 10.22 -7.81 0.41
CA GLY A 44 10.78 -6.95 1.46
C GLY A 44 11.42 -7.75 2.58
N LEU A 45 10.72 -8.77 3.12
CA LEU A 45 11.25 -9.66 4.14
C LEU A 45 12.46 -10.43 3.65
N TYR A 46 12.40 -10.96 2.43
CA TYR A 46 13.54 -11.65 1.83
C TYR A 46 14.76 -10.73 1.73
N ALA A 47 14.60 -9.51 1.22
CA ALA A 47 15.69 -8.53 1.08
C ALA A 47 16.25 -8.09 2.43
N LEU A 48 15.40 -7.96 3.45
CA LEU A 48 15.81 -7.64 4.81
C LEU A 48 16.68 -8.74 5.43
N VAL A 49 16.25 -10.00 5.33
CA VAL A 49 16.94 -11.16 5.92
C VAL A 49 18.24 -11.46 5.19
N THR A 50 18.15 -11.63 3.87
CA THR A 50 19.28 -12.10 3.06
C THR A 50 20.24 -10.98 2.65
N GLY A 51 19.80 -9.73 2.69
CA GLY A 51 20.53 -8.61 2.10
C GLY A 51 20.67 -8.71 0.57
N ARG A 52 19.79 -9.48 -0.08
CA ARG A 52 19.77 -9.68 -1.54
C ARG A 52 18.39 -9.35 -2.10
N LEU A 53 18.36 -8.68 -3.26
CA LEU A 53 17.14 -8.48 -4.03
C LEU A 53 16.94 -9.67 -4.98
N LEU A 54 15.81 -10.37 -4.86
CA LEU A 54 15.41 -11.44 -5.80
C LEU A 54 15.17 -10.88 -7.20
N VAL A 55 14.66 -9.65 -7.26
CA VAL A 55 14.22 -9.02 -8.48
C VAL A 55 14.85 -7.63 -8.56
N LYS A 56 15.68 -7.41 -9.57
CA LYS A 56 16.35 -6.11 -9.82
C LYS A 56 15.67 -5.43 -11.00
N PHE A 57 14.75 -4.50 -10.74
CA PHE A 57 14.11 -3.68 -11.77
C PHE A 57 14.51 -2.20 -11.66
N GLY A 58 14.70 -1.55 -12.81
CA GLY A 58 14.99 -0.11 -12.89
C GLY A 58 16.22 0.31 -12.06
N LYS A 59 16.06 1.36 -11.23
CA LYS A 59 17.13 1.93 -10.40
C LYS A 59 17.63 0.99 -9.29
N LEU A 60 16.91 -0.09 -8.99
CA LEU A 60 17.35 -1.11 -8.01
C LEU A 60 18.51 -1.97 -8.53
N LYS A 61 18.78 -1.95 -9.85
CA LYS A 61 19.97 -2.60 -10.43
C LYS A 61 21.27 -1.92 -9.98
N GLU A 62 21.22 -0.64 -9.65
CA GLU A 62 22.39 0.15 -9.25
C GLU A 62 22.86 -0.18 -7.82
N ILE A 63 22.01 -0.80 -7.00
CA ILE A 63 22.33 -1.11 -5.61
C ILE A 63 23.24 -2.33 -5.53
N SER A 64 24.46 -2.11 -5.04
CA SER A 64 25.52 -3.12 -4.96
C SER A 64 25.75 -3.65 -3.53
N THR A 65 25.40 -2.86 -2.51
CA THR A 65 25.69 -3.17 -1.11
C THR A 65 24.54 -3.88 -0.38
N SER A 66 24.89 -4.83 0.50
CA SER A 66 23.90 -5.59 1.28
C SER A 66 23.14 -4.70 2.27
N ARG A 67 23.79 -3.67 2.84
CA ARG A 67 23.16 -2.70 3.74
C ARG A 67 22.09 -1.87 3.02
N ALA A 68 22.40 -1.32 1.85
CA ALA A 68 21.42 -0.58 1.06
C ALA A 68 20.25 -1.48 0.62
N THR A 69 20.53 -2.75 0.29
CA THR A 69 19.49 -3.74 -0.03
C THR A 69 18.52 -3.98 1.12
N ARG A 70 19.01 -4.03 2.37
CA ARG A 70 18.14 -4.15 3.56
C ARG A 70 17.26 -2.93 3.78
N VAL A 71 17.81 -1.73 3.54
CA VAL A 71 17.05 -0.46 3.64
C VAL A 71 15.96 -0.40 2.57
N VAL A 72 16.23 -0.90 1.36
CA VAL A 72 15.20 -1.08 0.32
C VAL A 72 14.16 -2.13 0.72
N GLY A 73 14.58 -3.21 1.37
CA GLY A 73 13.66 -4.20 1.94
C GLY A 73 12.68 -3.55 2.92
N LEU A 74 13.16 -2.65 3.79
CA LEU A 74 12.32 -1.84 4.67
C LEU A 74 11.36 -0.92 3.92
N SER A 75 11.79 -0.25 2.86
CA SER A 75 10.86 0.59 2.06
C SER A 75 9.77 -0.26 1.42
N LEU A 76 10.09 -1.44 0.90
CA LEU A 76 9.12 -2.39 0.34
C LEU A 76 8.08 -2.83 1.38
N LEU A 77 8.49 -3.03 2.64
CA LEU A 77 7.56 -3.36 3.73
C LEU A 77 6.61 -2.21 4.03
N LEU A 78 7.08 -0.96 4.00
CA LEU A 78 6.22 0.22 4.16
C LEU A 78 5.25 0.38 2.99
N ASP A 79 5.73 0.20 1.75
CA ASP A 79 4.88 0.24 0.55
C ASP A 79 3.82 -0.87 0.59
N SER A 80 4.16 -2.05 1.13
CA SER A 80 3.23 -3.16 1.31
C SER A 80 2.14 -2.83 2.33
N LEU A 81 2.53 -2.20 3.44
CA LEU A 81 1.58 -1.74 4.46
C LEU A 81 0.66 -0.65 3.91
N ALA A 82 1.19 0.27 3.10
CA ALA A 82 0.39 1.29 2.42
C ALA A 82 -0.61 0.65 1.45
N ALA A 83 -0.16 -0.30 0.62
CA ALA A 83 -1.04 -1.03 -0.31
C ALA A 83 -2.14 -1.81 0.42
N PHE A 84 -1.82 -2.41 1.57
CA PHE A 84 -2.81 -3.09 2.41
C PHE A 84 -3.86 -2.12 2.97
N GLU A 85 -3.44 -0.98 3.53
CA GLU A 85 -4.37 0.03 4.06
C GLU A 85 -5.25 0.65 2.98
N ILE A 86 -4.69 0.92 1.79
CA ILE A 86 -5.48 1.36 0.63
C ILE A 86 -6.49 0.27 0.24
N GLY A 87 -6.07 -0.99 0.15
CA GLY A 87 -6.97 -2.10 -0.15
C GLY A 87 -8.10 -2.23 0.86
N ARG A 88 -7.79 -2.07 2.15
CA ARG A 88 -8.77 -2.06 3.25
C ARG A 88 -9.76 -0.90 3.12
N ALA A 89 -9.29 0.31 2.89
CA ALA A 89 -10.14 1.49 2.72
C ALA A 89 -11.08 1.35 1.52
N TRP A 90 -10.56 0.85 0.39
CA TRP A 90 -11.36 0.55 -0.80
C TRP A 90 -12.38 -0.58 -0.56
N GLY A 91 -12.01 -1.59 0.22
CA GLY A 91 -12.93 -2.65 0.64
C GLY A 91 -14.06 -2.14 1.53
N LEU A 92 -13.78 -1.18 2.43
CA LEU A 92 -14.82 -0.52 3.24
C LEU A 92 -15.77 0.29 2.37
N LEU A 93 -15.22 1.10 1.45
CA LEU A 93 -16.01 1.88 0.49
C LEU A 93 -16.88 0.96 -0.40
N GLY A 94 -16.37 -0.20 -0.79
CA GLY A 94 -17.11 -1.24 -1.52
C GLY A 94 -18.30 -1.82 -0.76
N ASN A 95 -18.26 -1.78 0.57
CA ASN A 95 -19.35 -2.19 1.45
C ASN A 95 -20.18 -1.00 1.96
N HIS A 96 -20.04 0.17 1.34
CA HIS A 96 -20.69 1.42 1.77
C HIS A 96 -20.36 1.84 3.21
N VAL A 97 -19.19 1.44 3.71
CA VAL A 97 -18.66 1.85 5.01
C VAL A 97 -17.61 2.92 4.80
N GLU A 98 -17.75 4.04 5.50
CA GLU A 98 -16.80 5.15 5.41
C GLU A 98 -15.47 4.78 6.08
N PRO A 99 -14.33 4.89 5.37
CA PRO A 99 -13.04 4.58 5.95
C PRO A 99 -12.62 5.65 6.98
N PRO A 100 -11.78 5.28 7.97
CA PRO A 100 -11.33 6.23 8.98
C PRO A 100 -10.54 7.37 8.32
N HIS A 101 -10.87 8.63 8.58
CA HIS A 101 -10.18 9.77 7.94
C HIS A 101 -8.67 9.82 8.21
N TRP A 102 -8.23 9.25 9.33
CA TRP A 102 -6.82 9.10 9.66
C TRP A 102 -6.05 8.16 8.72
N SER A 103 -6.73 7.29 7.96
CA SER A 103 -6.08 6.33 7.07
C SER A 103 -5.35 7.02 5.93
N GLU A 104 -5.86 8.12 5.41
CA GLU A 104 -5.21 8.88 4.34
C GLU A 104 -3.88 9.49 4.81
N LEU A 105 -3.90 10.12 6.00
CA LEU A 105 -2.71 10.69 6.63
C LEU A 105 -1.67 9.61 6.92
N PHE A 106 -2.12 8.45 7.39
CA PHE A 106 -1.26 7.30 7.66
C PHE A 106 -0.59 6.77 6.39
N VAL A 107 -1.37 6.53 5.32
CA VAL A 107 -0.86 6.08 4.02
C VAL A 107 0.12 7.09 3.43
N PHE A 108 -0.19 8.40 3.53
CA PHE A 108 0.71 9.45 3.07
C PHE A 108 2.04 9.46 3.83
N ALA A 109 2.00 9.30 5.15
CA ALA A 109 3.20 9.19 5.98
C ALA A 109 4.06 7.96 5.61
N LEU A 110 3.42 6.83 5.29
CA LEU A 110 4.11 5.61 4.84
C LEU A 110 4.86 5.85 3.51
N PHE A 111 4.24 6.52 2.53
CA PHE A 111 4.91 6.84 1.26
C PHE A 111 6.10 7.78 1.46
N ILE A 112 5.97 8.80 2.33
CA ILE A 112 7.10 9.68 2.67
C ILE A 112 8.24 8.87 3.29
N ALA A 113 7.93 8.03 4.28
CA ALA A 113 8.93 7.20 4.94
C ALA A 113 9.60 6.22 3.97
N ALA A 114 8.84 5.59 3.07
CA ALA A 114 9.38 4.71 2.03
C ALA A 114 10.31 5.47 1.06
N ALA A 115 9.92 6.65 0.59
CA ALA A 115 10.74 7.49 -0.28
C ALA A 115 12.04 7.93 0.40
N LEU A 116 11.99 8.31 1.68
CA LEU A 116 13.17 8.66 2.47
C LEU A 116 14.11 7.46 2.64
N LEU A 117 13.58 6.27 2.90
CA LEU A 117 14.39 5.05 2.99
C LEU A 117 15.03 4.68 1.65
N GLN A 118 14.31 4.80 0.53
CA GLN A 118 14.88 4.58 -0.78
C GLN A 118 16.01 5.59 -1.06
N TRP A 119 15.79 6.87 -0.75
CA TRP A 119 16.82 7.90 -0.87
C TRP A 119 18.05 7.60 0.00
N LEU A 120 17.85 7.18 1.26
CA LEU A 120 18.91 6.75 2.17
C LEU A 120 19.66 5.53 1.61
N ALA A 121 18.97 4.54 1.05
CA ALA A 121 19.59 3.38 0.44
C ALA A 121 20.54 3.78 -0.71
N PHE A 122 20.11 4.70 -1.58
CA PHE A 122 20.97 5.23 -2.66
C PHE A 122 22.18 5.99 -2.12
N ARG A 123 22.02 6.75 -1.03
CA ARG A 123 23.13 7.48 -0.40
C ARG A 123 24.15 6.52 0.22
N VAL A 124 23.68 5.49 0.93
CA VAL A 124 24.53 4.44 1.52
C VAL A 124 25.27 3.65 0.45
N ASP A 125 24.63 3.38 -0.70
CA ASP A 125 25.27 2.65 -1.78
C ASP A 125 26.34 3.47 -2.51
N ARG A 126 26.11 4.77 -2.72
CA ARG A 126 27.08 5.68 -3.37
C ARG A 126 28.26 6.07 -2.50
N HIS A 127 28.09 6.04 -1.18
CA HIS A 127 29.19 6.17 -0.22
C HIS A 127 29.33 4.86 0.52
N PRO A 128 29.94 3.81 -0.11
CA PRO A 128 30.39 2.66 0.64
C PRO A 128 31.38 3.24 1.63
N SER A 129 30.92 3.39 2.87
CA SER A 129 31.73 4.02 3.88
C SER A 129 33.00 3.19 3.95
N ARG A 130 34.15 3.87 3.93
CA ARG A 130 35.46 3.36 4.37
C ARG A 130 35.36 2.93 5.84
N VAL A 131 34.48 1.99 6.15
CA VAL A 131 34.43 1.26 7.39
C VAL A 131 35.18 -0.01 7.04
N GLY A 132 36.50 0.10 7.18
CA GLY A 132 37.37 -1.05 7.18
C GLY A 132 36.92 -2.02 8.27
N THR A 133 36.84 -3.28 7.87
CA THR A 133 37.63 -4.41 8.38
C THR A 133 37.40 -5.55 7.42
#